data_AF-A0A1F3JY87-F1
#
_entry.id   AF-A0A1F3JY87-F1
#
_cell.length_a   1.000
_cell.length_b   1.000
_cell.length_c   1.000
_cell.angle_alpha   90.00
_cell.angle_beta   90.00
_cell.angle_gamma   90.00
#
_symmetry.space_group_name_H-M   'P 1'
#
loop_
_entity.id
_entity.type
_entity.pdbx_description
1 polymer ?
#
loop_
_entity_poly.entity_id
_entity_poly.type
_entity_poly.pdbx_seq_one_letter_code
_entity_poly.pdbx_strand_id
1 'polypeptide(L)'
;MKKVVYSLLSLSLIAVVACNQAPKGTKTEVTDEHTGNAIEVGQAVTACNHQSKIYWTGTKPGGEHQGIINLKEGGKFLVDDDKLIGGEFIIDMNSIVDLDLENAEMNGKLVGHLKSADFFYVDSFPDAKFVITGVEELSGIPEFTHTIKGNLTMKNITKGISFKAKVSVVDGNVSARSENFVLDRTQWGVNYGSKSIFKELQDKFINDEFGLRIEAYSMK
;
A
#
# COMPACT_ATOMS: atom_id res chain seq x y z
N MET A 1 59.12 -19.65 -35.59
CA MET A 1 58.15 -18.58 -35.31
C MET A 1 56.73 -19.16 -35.38
N LYS A 2 56.15 -19.56 -34.25
CA LYS A 2 54.79 -20.13 -34.20
C LYS A 2 53.80 -19.01 -33.86
N LYS A 3 52.86 -18.74 -34.77
CA LYS A 3 51.82 -17.71 -34.61
C LYS A 3 50.71 -18.26 -33.72
N VAL A 4 50.43 -17.60 -32.60
CA VAL A 4 49.29 -17.90 -31.73
C VAL A 4 48.13 -17.00 -32.17
N VAL A 5 47.02 -17.62 -32.56
CA VAL A 5 45.79 -16.93 -32.95
C VAL A 5 44.85 -16.93 -31.76
N TYR A 6 44.54 -15.74 -31.23
CA TYR A 6 43.53 -15.57 -30.18
C TYR A 6 42.16 -15.42 -30.84
N SER A 7 41.28 -16.40 -30.63
CA SER A 7 39.87 -16.32 -31.00
C SER A 7 39.10 -15.59 -29.89
N LEU A 8 38.65 -14.37 -30.18
CA LEU A 8 37.76 -13.59 -29.32
C LEU A 8 36.33 -14.09 -29.53
N LEU A 9 35.88 -15.00 -28.67
CA LEU A 9 34.47 -15.35 -28.55
C LEU A 9 33.76 -14.22 -27.79
N SER A 10 33.01 -13.38 -28.50
CA SER A 10 32.17 -12.34 -27.91
C SER A 10 30.93 -12.98 -27.28
N LEU A 11 30.86 -12.95 -25.96
CA LEU A 11 29.69 -13.41 -25.20
C LEU A 11 28.62 -12.31 -25.26
N SER A 12 27.63 -12.45 -26.13
CA SER A 12 26.50 -11.53 -26.18
C SER A 12 25.67 -11.68 -24.91
N LEU A 13 25.67 -10.64 -24.07
CA LEU A 13 24.87 -10.56 -22.86
C LEU A 13 23.39 -10.40 -23.26
N ILE A 14 22.63 -11.49 -23.22
CA ILE A 14 21.17 -11.44 -23.37
C ILE A 14 20.63 -10.82 -22.08
N ALA A 15 20.16 -9.56 -22.16
CA ALA A 15 19.41 -8.93 -21.08
C ALA A 15 18.07 -9.65 -20.94
N VAL A 16 17.96 -10.53 -19.95
CA VAL A 16 16.67 -11.07 -19.51
C VAL A 16 15.88 -9.91 -18.89
N VAL A 17 14.90 -9.42 -19.66
CA VAL A 17 13.86 -8.54 -19.13
C VAL A 17 13.06 -9.37 -18.12
N ALA A 18 13.31 -9.14 -16.83
CA ALA A 18 12.53 -9.73 -15.76
C ALA A 18 11.07 -9.26 -15.93
N CYS A 19 10.18 -10.20 -16.25
CA CYS A 19 8.74 -9.96 -16.33
C CYS A 19 8.23 -9.35 -15.01
N ASN A 20 7.35 -8.33 -15.10
CA ASN A 20 6.66 -7.67 -13.98
C ASN A 20 5.85 -8.69 -13.14
N GLN A 21 6.50 -9.38 -12.21
CA GLN A 21 5.81 -10.35 -11.35
C GLN A 21 5.32 -9.73 -10.04
N ALA A 22 6.02 -8.74 -9.50
CA ALA A 22 5.64 -8.06 -8.26
C ALA A 22 5.20 -6.61 -8.50
N PRO A 23 4.32 -6.04 -7.66
CA PRO A 23 3.99 -4.62 -7.71
C PRO A 23 5.24 -3.74 -7.58
N LYS A 24 5.26 -2.59 -8.26
CA LYS A 24 6.36 -1.63 -8.16
C LYS A 24 6.23 -0.79 -6.89
N GLY A 25 7.30 -0.68 -6.12
CA GLY A 25 7.37 0.19 -4.94
C GLY A 25 8.47 -0.23 -3.96
N THR A 26 8.68 0.59 -2.94
CA THR A 26 9.57 0.24 -1.82
C THR A 26 8.93 -0.89 -1.03
N LYS A 27 9.62 -2.03 -0.89
CA LYS A 27 9.14 -3.11 -0.02
C LYS A 27 9.21 -2.64 1.43
N THR A 28 8.06 -2.59 2.08
CA THR A 28 7.96 -2.23 3.49
C THR A 28 7.97 -3.52 4.32
N GLU A 29 8.85 -3.55 5.33
CA GLU A 29 8.82 -4.61 6.34
C GLU A 29 7.53 -4.48 7.18
N VAL A 30 6.81 -5.59 7.31
CA VAL A 30 5.64 -5.69 8.18
C VAL A 30 6.12 -6.24 9.52
N THR A 31 5.91 -5.46 10.57
CA THR A 31 6.32 -5.80 11.93
C THR A 31 5.11 -6.22 12.75
N ASP A 32 5.35 -6.71 13.96
CA ASP A 32 4.29 -6.73 14.97
C ASP A 32 3.79 -5.32 15.25
N GLU A 33 2.59 -5.23 15.82
CA GLU A 33 1.96 -3.94 16.16
C GLU A 33 2.96 -3.01 16.85
N HIS A 34 3.14 -1.80 16.31
CA HIS A 34 4.00 -0.81 16.94
C HIS A 34 3.43 -0.47 18.31
N THR A 35 4.23 -0.67 19.35
CA THR A 35 3.91 -0.34 20.74
C THR A 35 4.08 1.16 20.98
N GLY A 36 3.20 1.94 20.36
CA GLY A 36 3.00 3.36 20.63
C GLY A 36 1.51 3.60 20.71
N ASN A 37 1.03 4.17 21.81
CA ASN A 37 -0.37 4.58 21.89
C ASN A 37 -0.65 5.62 20.79
N ALA A 38 -1.89 5.69 20.32
CA ALA A 38 -2.34 6.81 19.51
C ALA A 38 -1.93 8.11 20.23
N ILE A 39 -1.23 8.98 19.53
CA ILE A 39 -0.80 10.27 20.10
C ILE A 39 -2.08 11.08 20.31
N GLU A 40 -2.57 11.25 21.53
CA GLU A 40 -3.85 11.94 21.80
C GLU A 40 -3.70 13.46 22.01
N VAL A 41 -2.47 13.95 21.95
CA VAL A 41 -2.16 15.37 22.07
C VAL A 41 -2.15 15.99 20.67
N GLY A 42 -2.60 17.24 20.55
CA GLY A 42 -2.65 17.99 19.28
C GLY A 42 -4.07 18.37 18.85
N GLN A 43 -4.16 19.35 17.96
CA GLN A 43 -5.40 19.75 17.31
C GLN A 43 -5.84 18.68 16.32
N ALA A 44 -7.06 18.18 16.48
CA ALA A 44 -7.66 17.27 15.52
C ALA A 44 -8.15 18.03 14.28
N VAL A 45 -7.66 17.60 13.12
CA VAL A 45 -8.01 18.15 11.81
C VAL A 45 -8.65 17.05 10.98
N THR A 46 -9.91 17.21 10.61
CA THR A 46 -10.67 16.14 9.96
C THR A 46 -10.14 15.86 8.56
N ALA A 47 -10.02 14.59 8.19
CA ALA A 47 -9.64 14.16 6.85
C ALA A 47 -10.81 14.33 5.86
N CYS A 48 -10.51 14.80 4.65
CA CYS A 48 -11.45 14.89 3.55
C CYS A 48 -11.51 13.55 2.80
N ASN A 49 -12.51 12.73 3.13
CA ASN A 49 -12.73 11.41 2.51
C ASN A 49 -12.93 11.46 0.98
N HIS A 50 -13.56 12.51 0.46
CA HIS A 50 -13.82 12.65 -0.98
C HIS A 50 -12.54 12.92 -1.79
N GLN A 51 -11.62 13.72 -1.23
CA GLN A 51 -10.35 14.09 -1.88
C GLN A 51 -9.23 13.08 -1.58
N SER A 52 -9.29 12.39 -0.45
CA SER A 52 -8.32 11.37 -0.09
C SER A 52 -8.57 10.06 -0.85
N LYS A 53 -7.50 9.38 -1.24
CA LYS A 53 -7.53 8.15 -2.04
C LYS A 53 -6.40 7.21 -1.62
N ILE A 54 -6.75 5.93 -1.49
CA ILE A 54 -5.77 4.84 -1.37
C ILE A 54 -5.78 4.11 -2.69
N TYR A 55 -4.68 4.15 -3.41
CA TYR A 55 -4.48 3.41 -4.65
C TYR A 55 -3.90 2.05 -4.32
N TRP A 56 -4.43 1.00 -4.94
CA TRP A 56 -3.93 -0.37 -4.78
C TRP A 56 -3.46 -0.94 -6.11
N THR A 57 -2.52 -1.88 -6.04
CA THR A 57 -2.06 -2.68 -7.18
C THR A 57 -1.93 -4.13 -6.76
N GLY A 58 -2.66 -5.02 -7.43
CA GLY A 58 -2.55 -6.47 -7.28
C GLY A 58 -1.94 -7.09 -8.54
N THR A 59 -1.09 -8.12 -8.39
CA THR A 59 -0.45 -8.78 -9.52
C THR A 59 -0.63 -10.29 -9.47
N LYS A 60 -0.63 -10.92 -10.64
CA LYS A 60 -0.59 -12.37 -10.84
C LYS A 60 0.34 -12.70 -12.02
N PRO A 61 0.71 -13.97 -12.26
CA PRO A 61 1.40 -14.33 -13.50
C PRO A 61 0.68 -13.79 -14.73
N GLY A 62 1.39 -12.98 -15.52
CA GLY A 62 0.90 -12.45 -16.79
C GLY A 62 -0.04 -11.24 -16.69
N GLY A 63 -0.27 -10.64 -15.51
CA GLY A 63 -1.08 -9.42 -15.42
C GLY A 63 -1.09 -8.72 -14.07
N GLU A 64 -1.53 -7.47 -14.09
CA GLU A 64 -1.76 -6.63 -12.92
C GLU A 64 -3.13 -5.95 -13.01
N HIS A 65 -3.65 -5.56 -11.86
CA HIS A 65 -4.86 -4.78 -11.71
C HIS A 65 -4.63 -3.63 -10.73
N GLN A 66 -5.24 -2.48 -11.01
CA GLN A 66 -5.12 -1.27 -10.24
C GLN A 66 -6.47 -0.67 -9.92
N GLY A 67 -6.57 -0.07 -8.75
CA GLY A 67 -7.80 0.58 -8.35
C GLY A 67 -7.65 1.50 -7.17
N ILE A 68 -8.78 1.87 -6.58
CA ILE A 68 -8.83 2.73 -5.40
C ILE A 68 -9.73 2.16 -4.30
N ILE A 69 -9.46 2.61 -3.08
CA ILE A 69 -10.31 2.49 -1.89
C ILE A 69 -10.40 3.89 -1.28
N ASN A 70 -11.59 4.26 -0.81
CA ASN A 70 -11.84 5.54 -0.15
C ASN A 70 -11.66 5.44 1.37
N LEU A 71 -11.41 6.58 1.98
CA LEU A 71 -11.58 6.73 3.42
C LEU A 71 -13.08 6.78 3.75
N LYS A 72 -13.44 6.25 4.91
CA LYS A 72 -14.71 6.52 5.57
C LYS A 72 -14.64 7.88 6.26
N GLU A 73 -15.79 8.49 6.51
CA GLU A 73 -15.87 9.70 7.34
C GLU A 73 -15.36 9.45 8.77
N GLY A 74 -14.92 10.51 9.44
CA GLY A 74 -14.44 10.46 10.82
C GLY A 74 -12.94 10.24 10.99
N GLY A 75 -12.20 10.02 9.89
CA GLY A 75 -10.74 10.06 9.91
C GLY A 75 -10.20 11.45 10.28
N LYS A 76 -9.07 11.50 10.99
CA LYS A 76 -8.47 12.75 11.49
C LYS A 76 -6.94 12.69 11.44
N PHE A 77 -6.34 13.83 11.13
CA PHE A 77 -4.94 14.13 11.42
C PHE A 77 -4.86 14.75 12.82
N LEU A 78 -3.70 14.63 13.45
CA LEU A 78 -3.38 15.32 14.70
C LEU A 78 -2.17 16.20 14.45
N VAL A 79 -2.36 17.50 14.65
CA VAL A 79 -1.39 18.55 14.34
C VAL A 79 -1.02 19.29 15.63
N ASP A 80 0.26 19.59 15.80
CA ASP A 80 0.78 20.41 16.90
C ASP A 80 1.86 21.34 16.35
N ASP A 81 1.77 22.63 16.63
CA ASP A 81 2.66 23.68 16.10
C ASP A 81 2.99 23.54 14.59
N ASP A 82 1.94 23.41 13.77
CA ASP A 82 2.04 23.18 12.31
C ASP A 82 2.87 21.94 11.91
N LYS A 83 2.93 20.93 12.78
CA LYS A 83 3.53 19.63 12.49
C LYS A 83 2.51 18.51 12.59
N LEU A 84 2.55 17.59 11.64
CA LEU A 84 1.81 16.35 11.75
C LEU A 84 2.48 15.49 12.83
N ILE A 85 1.74 15.16 13.89
CA ILE A 85 2.25 14.32 14.98
C ILE A 85 1.52 12.98 15.05
N GLY A 86 0.32 12.87 14.50
CA GLY A 86 -0.45 11.63 14.53
C GLY A 86 -1.67 11.65 13.63
N GLY A 87 -2.52 10.64 13.76
CA GLY A 87 -3.75 10.52 12.99
C GLY A 87 -4.37 9.14 13.07
N GLU A 88 -5.65 9.09 12.76
CA GLU A 88 -6.45 7.87 12.77
C GLU A 88 -7.39 7.91 11.57
N PHE A 89 -7.36 6.86 10.76
CA PHE A 89 -8.11 6.78 9.52
C PHE A 89 -8.88 5.48 9.46
N ILE A 90 -10.13 5.58 9.02
CA ILE A 90 -10.99 4.45 8.73
C ILE A 90 -11.09 4.33 7.21
N ILE A 91 -10.87 3.13 6.70
CA ILE A 91 -10.87 2.80 5.28
C ILE A 91 -12.16 2.04 5.01
N ASP A 92 -12.99 2.54 4.09
CA ASP A 92 -14.24 1.88 3.72
C ASP A 92 -13.93 0.76 2.71
N MET A 93 -13.88 -0.48 3.17
CA MET A 93 -13.55 -1.63 2.31
C MET A 93 -14.66 -1.92 1.29
N ASN A 94 -15.90 -1.44 1.50
CA ASN A 94 -16.96 -1.55 0.50
C ASN A 94 -16.73 -0.62 -0.70
N SER A 95 -15.90 0.42 -0.54
CA SER A 95 -15.59 1.39 -1.60
C SER A 95 -14.52 0.91 -2.58
N ILE A 96 -13.98 -0.30 -2.42
CA ILE A 96 -12.98 -0.85 -3.33
C ILE A 96 -13.55 -0.98 -4.77
N VAL A 97 -12.80 -0.45 -5.72
CA VAL A 97 -13.10 -0.50 -7.16
C VAL A 97 -11.83 -0.77 -7.96
N ASP A 98 -11.99 -1.42 -9.11
CA ASP A 98 -10.96 -1.61 -10.14
C ASP A 98 -11.12 -0.54 -11.23
N LEU A 99 -9.99 0.03 -11.68
CA LEU A 99 -9.97 1.16 -12.61
C LEU A 99 -9.42 0.81 -14.00
N ASP A 100 -8.86 -0.38 -14.21
CA ASP A 100 -8.20 -0.74 -15.46
C ASP A 100 -8.94 -1.79 -16.30
N LEU A 101 -9.86 -2.56 -15.71
CA LEU A 101 -10.73 -3.45 -16.46
C LEU A 101 -11.93 -2.67 -17.03
N GLU A 102 -11.85 -2.34 -18.32
CA GLU A 102 -12.94 -1.68 -19.06
C GLU A 102 -14.17 -2.58 -19.25
N ASN A 103 -13.98 -3.91 -19.30
CA ASN A 103 -15.09 -4.84 -19.40
C ASN A 103 -15.84 -4.93 -18.06
N ALA A 104 -17.05 -4.38 -18.02
CA ALA A 104 -17.85 -4.27 -16.80
C ALA A 104 -18.15 -5.62 -16.11
N GLU A 105 -18.34 -6.70 -16.87
CA GLU A 105 -18.58 -8.03 -16.30
C GLU A 105 -17.32 -8.57 -15.60
N MET A 106 -16.16 -8.45 -16.24
CA MET A 106 -14.89 -8.89 -15.68
C MET A 106 -14.47 -8.03 -14.48
N ASN A 107 -14.66 -6.72 -14.56
CA ASN A 107 -14.46 -5.79 -13.45
C ASN A 107 -15.35 -6.17 -12.26
N GLY A 108 -16.65 -6.37 -12.50
CA GLY A 108 -17.60 -6.79 -11.47
C GLY A 108 -17.23 -8.13 -10.81
N LYS A 109 -16.73 -9.10 -11.58
CA LYS A 109 -16.23 -10.37 -11.04
C LYS A 109 -14.99 -10.16 -10.15
N LEU A 110 -14.04 -9.34 -10.58
CA LEU A 110 -12.84 -9.06 -9.79
C LEU A 110 -13.20 -8.35 -8.48
N VAL A 111 -13.92 -7.23 -8.56
CA VAL A 111 -14.33 -6.44 -7.38
C VAL A 111 -15.20 -7.28 -6.44
N GLY A 112 -16.12 -8.08 -6.98
CA GLY A 112 -16.94 -9.01 -6.20
C GLY A 112 -16.09 -10.05 -5.46
N HIS A 113 -15.07 -10.61 -6.11
CA HIS A 113 -14.15 -11.54 -5.47
C HIS A 113 -13.27 -10.88 -4.39
N LEU A 114 -12.75 -9.67 -4.63
CA LEU A 114 -11.99 -8.93 -3.61
C LEU A 114 -12.83 -8.67 -2.34
N LYS A 115 -14.15 -8.49 -2.50
CA LYS A 115 -15.09 -8.27 -1.39
C LYS A 115 -15.50 -9.55 -0.65
N SER A 116 -15.40 -10.72 -1.30
CA SER A 116 -15.94 -11.97 -0.78
C SER A 116 -15.18 -12.52 0.43
N ALA A 117 -15.73 -13.56 1.06
CA ALA A 117 -15.12 -14.29 2.17
C ALA A 117 -13.74 -14.88 1.85
N ASP A 118 -13.45 -15.15 0.59
CA ASP A 118 -12.16 -15.66 0.13
C ASP A 118 -11.05 -14.62 0.26
N PHE A 119 -11.39 -13.32 0.24
CA PHE A 119 -10.41 -12.23 0.23
C PHE A 119 -10.56 -11.30 1.43
N PHE A 120 -11.04 -10.06 1.25
CA PHE A 120 -11.18 -9.09 2.35
C PHE A 120 -12.38 -9.37 3.26
N TYR A 121 -13.37 -10.13 2.79
CA TYR A 121 -14.59 -10.48 3.52
C TYR A 121 -15.31 -9.25 4.09
N VAL A 122 -15.62 -8.28 3.23
CA VAL A 122 -16.10 -6.95 3.63
C VAL A 122 -17.46 -6.97 4.32
N ASP A 123 -18.26 -8.01 4.12
CA ASP A 123 -19.52 -8.20 4.83
C ASP A 123 -19.30 -8.39 6.35
N SER A 124 -18.16 -8.99 6.75
CA SER A 124 -17.77 -9.17 8.16
C SER A 124 -16.75 -8.13 8.63
N PHE A 125 -15.93 -7.62 7.72
CA PHE A 125 -14.89 -6.62 8.00
C PHE A 125 -15.06 -5.41 7.05
N PRO A 126 -16.12 -4.61 7.22
CA PRO A 126 -16.43 -3.51 6.31
C PRO A 126 -15.42 -2.37 6.39
N ASP A 127 -14.68 -2.29 7.50
CA ASP A 127 -13.73 -1.24 7.78
C ASP A 127 -12.32 -1.83 8.00
N ALA A 128 -11.32 -1.20 7.40
CA ALA A 128 -9.92 -1.30 7.83
C ALA A 128 -9.51 -0.01 8.55
N LYS A 129 -8.45 -0.07 9.35
CA LYS A 129 -8.04 1.06 10.19
C LYS A 129 -6.54 1.30 10.10
N PHE A 130 -6.13 2.56 9.99
CA PHE A 130 -4.73 2.96 10.12
C PHE A 130 -4.56 3.99 11.23
N VAL A 131 -3.66 3.73 12.16
CA VAL A 131 -3.32 4.65 13.27
C VAL A 131 -1.85 5.02 13.15
N ILE A 132 -1.56 6.32 13.03
CA ILE A 132 -0.18 6.82 13.05
C ILE A 132 0.33 6.74 14.48
N THR A 133 1.46 6.06 14.66
CA THR A 133 2.16 5.91 15.94
C THR A 133 3.48 6.66 16.00
N GLY A 134 3.96 7.18 14.86
CA GLY A 134 5.14 8.03 14.81
C GLY A 134 5.29 8.76 13.47
N VAL A 135 5.81 9.98 13.55
CA VAL A 135 6.13 10.82 12.40
C VAL A 135 7.57 11.31 12.58
N GLU A 136 8.45 10.92 11.65
CA GLU A 136 9.87 11.25 11.71
C GLU A 136 10.22 12.13 10.51
N GLU A 137 10.73 13.34 10.75
CA GLU A 137 11.22 14.23 9.68
C GLU A 137 12.43 13.58 8.95
N LEU A 138 12.41 13.64 7.62
CA LEU A 138 13.50 13.22 6.75
C LEU A 138 14.25 14.42 6.21
N SER A 139 15.58 14.32 6.19
CA SER A 139 16.45 15.29 5.53
C SER A 139 17.15 14.67 4.32
N GLY A 140 17.49 15.50 3.33
CA GLY A 140 18.28 15.06 2.17
C GLY A 140 17.52 14.30 1.08
N ILE A 141 16.19 14.13 1.20
CA ILE A 141 15.35 13.50 0.18
C ILE A 141 14.29 14.51 -0.30
N PRO A 142 14.47 15.15 -1.47
CA PRO A 142 13.56 16.21 -1.94
C PRO A 142 12.11 15.75 -2.19
N GLU A 143 11.94 14.45 -2.47
CA GLU A 143 10.65 13.86 -2.85
C GLU A 143 9.78 13.51 -1.63
N PHE A 144 10.41 13.21 -0.47
CA PHE A 144 9.72 12.79 0.74
C PHE A 144 10.31 13.47 1.97
N THR A 145 9.42 14.05 2.77
CA THR A 145 9.77 14.88 3.93
C THR A 145 9.69 14.12 5.25
N HIS A 146 9.00 12.99 5.29
CA HIS A 146 8.73 12.26 6.53
C HIS A 146 8.74 10.75 6.31
N THR A 147 9.12 10.01 7.33
CA THR A 147 8.75 8.60 7.51
C THR A 147 7.53 8.55 8.43
N ILE A 148 6.46 7.91 7.96
CA ILE A 148 5.24 7.67 8.73
C ILE A 148 5.28 6.23 9.24
N LYS A 149 5.13 6.07 10.56
CA LYS A 149 4.99 4.78 11.23
C LYS A 149 3.57 4.66 11.74
N GLY A 150 2.97 3.48 11.58
CA GLY A 150 1.63 3.26 12.09
C GLY A 150 1.21 1.81 12.08
N ASN A 151 0.02 1.58 12.64
CA ASN A 151 -0.59 0.27 12.75
C ASN A 151 -1.73 0.16 11.75
N LEU A 152 -1.62 -0.78 10.82
CA LEU A 152 -2.66 -1.13 9.86
C LEU A 152 -3.42 -2.35 10.37
N THR A 153 -4.72 -2.17 10.56
CA THR A 153 -5.67 -3.23 10.90
C THR A 153 -6.48 -3.61 9.67
N MET A 154 -6.42 -4.88 9.27
CA MET A 154 -7.29 -5.49 8.24
C MET A 154 -7.74 -6.85 8.73
N LYS A 155 -9.02 -7.20 8.54
CA LYS A 155 -9.62 -8.46 9.02
C LYS A 155 -9.34 -8.73 10.51
N ASN A 156 -9.43 -7.69 11.35
CA ASN A 156 -9.11 -7.70 12.79
C ASN A 156 -7.68 -8.13 13.16
N ILE A 157 -6.76 -8.17 12.20
CA ILE A 157 -5.34 -8.41 12.45
C ILE A 157 -4.62 -7.06 12.36
N THR A 158 -3.86 -6.71 13.38
CA THR A 158 -3.08 -5.45 13.43
C THR A 158 -1.61 -5.73 13.21
N LYS A 159 -0.97 -4.95 12.34
CA LYS A 159 0.47 -5.02 12.06
C LYS A 159 1.07 -3.64 11.91
N GLY A 160 2.32 -3.50 12.32
CA GLY A 160 3.11 -2.29 12.15
C GLY A 160 3.60 -2.15 10.70
N ILE A 161 3.48 -0.96 10.14
CA ILE A 161 4.04 -0.61 8.82
C ILE A 161 4.71 0.76 8.87
N SER A 162 5.70 0.95 8.00
CA SER A 162 6.40 2.23 7.82
C SER A 162 6.56 2.56 6.34
N PHE A 163 6.27 3.81 5.98
CA PHE A 163 6.42 4.28 4.60
C PHE A 163 6.79 5.77 4.57
N LYS A 164 7.44 6.21 3.51
CA LYS A 164 7.79 7.62 3.32
C LYS A 164 6.62 8.40 2.75
N ALA A 165 6.51 9.66 3.15
CA ALA A 165 5.53 10.59 2.61
C ALA A 165 6.09 12.00 2.49
N LYS A 166 5.59 12.72 1.49
CA LYS A 166 5.64 14.17 1.44
C LYS A 166 4.45 14.70 2.21
N VAL A 167 4.71 15.43 3.29
CA VAL A 167 3.68 16.02 4.16
C VAL A 167 3.89 17.52 4.17
N SER A 168 2.80 18.27 4.05
CA SER A 168 2.77 19.72 4.21
C SER A 168 1.63 20.07 5.13
N VAL A 169 1.94 20.90 6.13
CA VAL A 169 0.97 21.51 7.04
C VAL A 169 1.06 23.01 6.83
N VAL A 170 -0.06 23.65 6.48
CA VAL A 170 -0.14 25.09 6.25
C VAL A 170 -1.43 25.59 6.86
N ASP A 171 -1.34 26.54 7.80
CA ASP A 171 -2.48 27.08 8.54
C ASP A 171 -3.34 25.95 9.16
N GLY A 172 -2.68 24.95 9.76
CA GLY A 172 -3.33 23.74 10.31
C GLY A 172 -3.91 22.76 9.28
N ASN A 173 -3.90 23.05 7.98
CA ASN A 173 -4.39 22.14 6.94
C ASN A 173 -3.29 21.16 6.51
N VAL A 174 -3.65 19.87 6.41
CA VAL A 174 -2.71 18.80 6.09
C VAL A 174 -2.90 18.32 4.66
N SER A 175 -1.79 18.16 3.93
CA SER A 175 -1.73 17.37 2.71
C SER A 175 -0.57 16.37 2.79
N ALA A 176 -0.84 15.12 2.43
CA ALA A 176 0.13 14.04 2.49
C ALA A 176 0.05 13.17 1.22
N ARG A 177 1.21 12.83 0.66
CA ARG A 177 1.35 11.88 -0.44
C ARG A 177 2.46 10.90 -0.13
N SER A 178 2.15 9.61 -0.07
CA SER A 178 3.15 8.58 0.18
C SER A 178 4.01 8.29 -1.06
N GLU A 179 5.11 7.60 -0.85
CA GLU A 179 5.75 6.81 -1.90
C GLU A 179 4.82 5.66 -2.38
N ASN A 180 5.21 4.99 -3.47
CA ASN A 180 4.67 3.66 -3.75
C ASN A 180 5.37 2.66 -2.83
N PHE A 181 4.62 1.93 -2.03
CA PHE A 181 5.16 0.90 -1.15
C PHE A 181 4.43 -0.42 -1.33
N VAL A 182 5.08 -1.52 -0.95
CA VAL A 182 4.59 -2.88 -1.14
C VAL A 182 4.48 -3.56 0.21
N LEU A 183 3.36 -4.24 0.43
CA LEU A 183 3.06 -5.02 1.63
C LEU A 183 2.73 -6.47 1.25
N ASP A 184 2.88 -7.40 2.19
CA ASP A 184 2.45 -8.80 2.06
C ASP A 184 1.06 -8.98 2.68
N ARG A 185 0.06 -9.28 1.85
CA ARG A 185 -1.34 -9.44 2.27
C ARG A 185 -1.57 -10.64 3.20
N THR A 186 -0.70 -11.63 3.19
CA THR A 186 -0.83 -12.83 4.04
C THR A 186 -0.65 -12.49 5.52
N GLN A 187 0.04 -11.39 5.83
CA GLN A 187 0.24 -10.88 7.19
C GLN A 187 -1.09 -10.49 7.88
N TRP A 188 -2.15 -10.26 7.09
CA TRP A 188 -3.52 -9.97 7.56
C TRP A 188 -4.52 -11.09 7.23
N GLY A 189 -4.03 -12.30 6.95
CA GLY A 189 -4.90 -13.46 6.68
C GLY A 189 -5.70 -13.35 5.38
N VAL A 190 -5.28 -12.52 4.42
CA VAL A 190 -5.82 -12.49 3.07
C VAL A 190 -5.05 -13.53 2.26
N ASN A 191 -5.48 -14.79 2.32
CA ASN A 191 -4.62 -15.91 1.90
C ASN A 191 -4.98 -16.52 0.54
N TYR A 192 -6.14 -16.22 -0.03
CA TYR A 192 -6.58 -16.83 -1.29
C TYR A 192 -5.55 -16.70 -2.40
N GLY A 193 -5.29 -17.79 -3.13
CA GLY A 193 -4.33 -17.81 -4.23
C GLY A 193 -2.88 -17.49 -3.82
N SER A 194 -2.56 -17.49 -2.52
CA SER A 194 -1.20 -17.23 -2.03
C SER A 194 -0.26 -18.38 -2.35
N LYS A 195 0.89 -18.05 -2.95
CA LYS A 195 1.93 -19.04 -3.30
C LYS A 195 2.72 -19.50 -2.07
N SER A 196 2.91 -18.64 -1.08
CA SER A 196 3.61 -19.01 0.16
C SER A 196 2.80 -19.98 1.03
N ILE A 197 1.46 -19.93 0.94
CA ILE A 197 0.56 -20.79 1.71
C ILE A 197 0.17 -22.06 0.94
N PHE A 198 -0.17 -21.93 -0.34
CA PHE A 198 -0.64 -23.03 -1.18
C PHE A 198 0.40 -23.40 -2.23
N LYS A 199 1.08 -24.54 -2.02
CA LYS A 199 2.21 -24.97 -2.86
C LYS A 199 1.82 -25.44 -4.26
N GLU A 200 0.54 -25.77 -4.49
CA GLU A 200 0.07 -26.44 -5.72
C GLU A 200 -0.67 -25.51 -6.69
N LEU A 201 -0.36 -24.21 -6.69
CA LEU A 201 -1.05 -23.23 -7.53
C LEU A 201 -0.49 -23.07 -8.95
N GLN A 202 0.70 -23.61 -9.25
CA GLN A 202 1.40 -23.40 -10.53
C GLN A 202 1.41 -21.90 -10.92
N ASP A 203 0.78 -21.53 -12.05
CA ASP A 203 0.66 -20.13 -12.53
C ASP A 203 -0.69 -19.47 -12.18
N LYS A 204 -1.53 -20.12 -11.36
CA LYS A 204 -2.84 -19.62 -10.94
C LYS A 204 -2.79 -18.81 -9.64
N PHE A 205 -1.59 -18.51 -9.14
CA PHE A 205 -1.44 -17.74 -7.90
C PHE A 205 -1.70 -16.25 -8.11
N ILE A 206 -2.02 -15.58 -7.02
CA ILE A 206 -2.01 -14.13 -6.88
C ILE A 206 -0.84 -13.81 -5.98
N ASN A 207 0.00 -12.83 -6.34
CA ASN A 207 1.15 -12.50 -5.52
C ASN A 207 0.71 -12.13 -4.09
N ASP A 208 1.54 -12.54 -3.14
CA ASP A 208 1.36 -12.17 -1.73
C ASP A 208 1.59 -10.66 -1.56
N GLU A 209 2.51 -10.12 -2.36
CA GLU A 209 2.82 -8.70 -2.43
C GLU A 209 1.72 -7.91 -3.17
N PHE A 210 1.27 -6.82 -2.55
CA PHE A 210 0.38 -5.82 -3.15
C PHE A 210 0.95 -4.41 -2.95
N GLY A 211 0.77 -3.55 -3.95
CA GLY A 211 1.25 -2.18 -3.95
C GLY A 211 0.21 -1.22 -3.40
N LEU A 212 0.67 -0.18 -2.69
CA LEU A 212 -0.13 0.91 -2.18
C LEU A 212 0.51 2.27 -2.49
N ARG A 213 -0.35 3.26 -2.69
CA ARG A 213 -0.01 4.68 -2.70
C ARG A 213 -1.15 5.47 -2.08
N ILE A 214 -0.83 6.43 -1.23
CA ILE A 214 -1.81 7.17 -0.45
C ILE A 214 -1.72 8.65 -0.82
N GLU A 215 -2.87 9.26 -1.06
CA GLU A 215 -3.07 10.71 -1.08
C GLU A 215 -4.11 11.05 -0.02
N ALA A 216 -3.76 11.89 0.95
CA ALA A 216 -4.62 12.24 2.06
C ALA A 216 -4.61 13.76 2.28
N TYR A 217 -5.79 14.32 2.48
CA TYR A 217 -6.01 15.75 2.61
C TYR A 217 -6.93 16.02 3.80
N SER A 218 -6.71 17.11 4.54
CA SER A 218 -7.70 17.61 5.50
C SER A 218 -8.86 18.30 4.79
N MET A 219 -9.99 18.42 5.50
CA MET A 219 -11.01 19.41 5.13
C MET A 219 -10.45 20.81 5.35
N LYS A 220 -10.84 21.75 4.47
CA LYS A 220 -10.54 23.18 4.61
C LYS A 220 -11.54 23.87 5.53
#